data_AF-A0ABD1F4U7-F1
#
_entry.id   AF-A0ABD1F4U7-F1
#
_cell.length_a   1.000
_cell.length_b   1.000
_cell.length_c   1.000
_cell.angle_alpha   90.00
_cell.angle_beta   90.00
_cell.angle_gamma   90.00
#
_symmetry.space_group_name_H-M   'P 1'
#
loop_
_entity.id
_entity.type
_entity.pdbx_description
1 polymer ?
#
loop_
_entity_poly.entity_id
_entity_poly.type
_entity_poly.pdbx_seq_one_letter_code
_entity_poly.pdbx_strand_id
1 'polypeptide(L)'
;MEKEDEFLFNFFTHISQLNFDKAKECVEKEKPPKGPITQKTTFLNLLQQLTLAEKSYMDIGFLQNKQKSFILRKDNSLRAVYEYMKNDFRKVEDAFKNSNTRYQNYCQNIIQFLSARINLIDLYEKVYNQATTNKHMVYVDILNSTETIIQTNNLGFTDITLTPIKAVFSLECDIVQQLFKAMFELQKLQFLPSLALIHGAHTRLAAWESKMQRETWKLGLFKNSPLPILFQWLQKLKGAVLSKFSLYFHDILANQTAPTEMRHLCLKLQHDYYQKMVTFQRKHEAACVILLSDNQVNCDTADYDSFPIIVSYPPVRI
;
A
#
# COMPACT_ATOMS: atom_id res chain seq x y z
N MET A 1 6.33 -23.02 -22.59
CA MET A 1 5.22 -22.07 -22.39
C MET A 1 4.64 -21.81 -23.76
N GLU A 2 3.33 -21.98 -23.95
CA GLU A 2 2.74 -21.71 -25.27
C GLU A 2 2.65 -20.20 -25.52
N LYS A 3 2.57 -19.79 -26.79
CA LYS A 3 2.61 -18.38 -27.20
C LYS A 3 1.57 -17.51 -26.49
N GLU A 4 0.39 -18.07 -26.19
CA GLU A 4 -0.69 -17.35 -25.51
C GLU A 4 -0.44 -17.19 -24.00
N ASP A 5 0.14 -18.20 -23.34
CA ASP A 5 0.54 -18.12 -21.93
C ASP A 5 1.65 -17.08 -21.76
N GLU A 6 2.62 -17.08 -22.68
CA GLU A 6 3.73 -16.12 -22.68
C GLU A 6 3.21 -14.69 -22.89
N PHE A 7 2.25 -14.49 -23.79
CA PHE A 7 1.59 -13.19 -23.97
C PHE A 7 0.95 -12.71 -22.67
N LEU A 8 0.13 -13.54 -22.02
CA LEU A 8 -0.61 -13.13 -20.83
C LEU A 8 0.34 -12.90 -19.64
N PHE A 9 1.37 -13.74 -19.50
CA PHE A 9 2.44 -13.57 -18.52
C PHE A 9 3.18 -12.24 -18.73
N ASN A 10 3.54 -11.90 -19.96
CA ASN A 10 4.21 -10.64 -20.29
C ASN A 10 3.31 -9.42 -20.03
N PHE A 11 2.02 -9.52 -20.37
CA PHE A 11 1.03 -8.51 -20.05
C PHE A 11 0.99 -8.23 -18.54
N PHE A 12 0.81 -9.26 -17.71
CA PHE A 12 0.77 -9.09 -16.25
C PHE A 12 2.12 -8.69 -15.66
N THR A 13 3.23 -9.07 -16.30
CA THR A 13 4.55 -8.56 -15.93
C THR A 13 4.62 -7.05 -16.11
N HIS A 14 4.17 -6.50 -17.24
CA HIS A 14 4.14 -5.06 -17.46
C HIS A 14 3.21 -4.33 -16.49
N ILE A 15 2.02 -4.87 -16.21
CA ILE A 15 1.12 -4.32 -15.18
C ILE A 15 1.79 -4.32 -13.80
N SER A 16 2.45 -5.43 -13.41
CA SER A 16 3.13 -5.55 -12.11
C SER A 16 4.29 -4.54 -11.94
N GLN A 17 4.94 -4.17 -13.06
CA GLN A 17 6.02 -3.19 -13.12
C GLN A 17 5.52 -1.76 -13.30
N LEU A 18 4.19 -1.56 -13.33
CA LEU A 18 3.52 -0.28 -13.57
C LEU A 18 3.81 0.34 -14.94
N ASN A 19 4.22 -0.48 -15.91
CA ASN A 19 4.45 -0.05 -17.28
C ASN A 19 3.17 -0.23 -18.10
N PHE A 20 2.20 0.65 -17.86
CA PHE A 20 0.87 0.56 -18.47
C PHE A 20 0.91 0.79 -19.99
N ASP A 21 1.84 1.61 -20.47
CA ASP A 21 2.00 1.87 -21.91
C ASP A 21 2.47 0.60 -22.65
N LYS A 22 3.49 -0.11 -22.13
CA LYS A 22 3.92 -1.39 -22.70
C LYS A 22 2.86 -2.48 -22.59
N ALA A 23 2.11 -2.52 -21.48
CA ALA A 23 1.00 -3.47 -21.35
C ALA A 23 -0.05 -3.24 -22.44
N LYS A 24 -0.38 -1.97 -22.73
CA LYS A 24 -1.30 -1.60 -23.81
C LYS A 24 -0.74 -1.94 -25.19
N GLU A 25 0.52 -1.63 -25.46
CA GLU A 25 1.19 -2.01 -26.71
C GLU A 25 1.22 -3.53 -26.93
N CYS A 26 1.43 -4.30 -25.87
CA CYS A 26 1.40 -5.76 -25.90
C CYS A 26 0.04 -6.27 -26.38
N VAL A 27 -1.06 -5.71 -25.85
CA VAL A 27 -2.43 -6.05 -26.27
C VAL A 27 -2.71 -5.63 -27.72
N GLU A 28 -2.28 -4.43 -28.13
CA GLU A 28 -2.51 -3.94 -29.50
C GLU A 28 -1.78 -4.76 -30.56
N LYS A 29 -0.61 -5.32 -30.26
CA LYS A 29 0.13 -6.21 -31.17
C LYS A 29 -0.59 -7.53 -31.46
N GLU A 30 -1.41 -8.00 -30.52
CA GLU A 30 -2.20 -9.23 -30.68
C GLU A 30 -3.56 -8.96 -31.38
N LYS A 31 -3.98 -7.70 -31.52
CA LYS A 31 -5.22 -7.36 -32.21
C LYS A 31 -5.04 -7.46 -33.73
N PRO A 32 -5.94 -8.14 -34.45
CA PRO A 32 -5.91 -8.13 -35.91
C PRO A 32 -6.27 -6.71 -36.44
N PRO A 33 -5.54 -6.18 -37.44
CA PRO A 33 -5.70 -4.80 -37.89
C PRO A 33 -7.07 -4.50 -38.54
N LYS A 34 -7.75 -5.51 -39.08
CA LYS A 34 -9.12 -5.44 -39.60
C LYS A 34 -9.78 -6.81 -39.46
N GLY A 35 -10.80 -6.93 -38.61
CA GLY A 35 -11.54 -8.19 -38.45
C GLY A 35 -12.86 -7.99 -37.70
N PRO A 36 -13.82 -8.91 -37.83
CA PRO A 36 -15.05 -8.90 -37.04
C PRO A 36 -14.74 -9.04 -35.55
N ILE A 37 -15.63 -8.55 -34.70
CA ILE A 37 -15.51 -8.70 -33.24
C ILE A 37 -15.61 -10.19 -32.92
N THR A 38 -14.49 -10.80 -32.53
CA THR A 38 -14.42 -12.18 -32.05
C THR A 38 -14.38 -12.22 -30.52
N GLN A 39 -14.63 -13.40 -29.94
CA GLN A 39 -14.49 -13.63 -28.50
C GLN A 39 -13.09 -13.23 -27.99
N LYS A 40 -12.04 -13.55 -28.78
CA LYS A 40 -10.64 -13.18 -28.48
C LYS A 40 -10.45 -11.66 -28.55
N THR A 41 -11.04 -10.97 -29.52
CA THR A 41 -10.97 -9.51 -29.61
C THR A 41 -11.65 -8.84 -28.42
N THR A 42 -12.80 -9.37 -27.96
CA THR A 42 -13.49 -8.88 -26.75
C THR A 42 -12.62 -9.07 -25.50
N PHE A 43 -11.99 -10.24 -25.34
CA PHE A 43 -11.04 -10.50 -24.26
C PHE A 43 -9.88 -9.50 -24.25
N LEU A 44 -9.24 -9.26 -25.41
CA LEU A 44 -8.16 -8.28 -25.53
C LEU A 44 -8.61 -6.85 -25.19
N ASN A 45 -9.83 -6.45 -25.58
CA ASN A 45 -10.39 -5.15 -25.21
C ASN A 45 -10.58 -5.01 -23.68
N LEU A 46 -10.99 -6.09 -23.00
CA LEU A 46 -11.11 -6.07 -21.54
C LEU A 46 -9.73 -5.96 -20.86
N LEU A 47 -8.67 -6.59 -21.39
CA LEU A 47 -7.30 -6.41 -20.87
C LEU A 47 -6.81 -4.96 -21.02
N GLN A 48 -7.19 -4.28 -22.10
CA GLN A 48 -6.90 -2.86 -22.28
C GLN A 48 -7.64 -1.99 -21.25
N GLN A 49 -8.91 -2.30 -20.96
CA GLN A 49 -9.65 -1.62 -19.90
C GLN A 49 -9.03 -1.90 -18.52
N LEU A 50 -8.58 -3.13 -18.26
CA LEU A 50 -7.88 -3.51 -17.03
C LEU A 50 -6.63 -2.66 -16.82
N THR A 51 -5.86 -2.41 -17.88
CA THR A 51 -4.67 -1.55 -17.84
C THR A 51 -5.01 -0.14 -17.33
N LEU A 52 -6.11 0.44 -17.83
CA LEU A 52 -6.56 1.77 -17.41
C LEU A 52 -7.09 1.77 -15.96
N ALA A 53 -7.79 0.69 -15.56
CA ALA A 53 -8.30 0.53 -14.21
C ALA A 53 -7.15 0.40 -13.19
N GLU A 54 -6.13 -0.42 -13.46
CA GLU A 54 -4.96 -0.58 -12.59
C GLU A 54 -4.14 0.71 -12.48
N LYS A 55 -4.00 1.48 -13.57
CA LYS A 55 -3.38 2.81 -13.50
C LYS A 55 -4.14 3.73 -12.55
N SER A 56 -5.46 3.80 -12.71
CA SER A 56 -6.33 4.59 -11.82
C SER A 56 -6.28 4.10 -10.36
N TYR A 57 -6.17 2.79 -10.14
CA TYR A 57 -6.00 2.21 -8.80
C TYR A 57 -4.73 2.69 -8.13
N MET A 58 -3.60 2.67 -8.83
CA MET A 58 -2.31 3.14 -8.32
C MET A 58 -2.27 4.64 -8.07
N ASP A 59 -3.12 5.41 -8.75
CA ASP A 59 -3.35 6.83 -8.49
C ASP A 59 -4.40 7.09 -7.40
N ILE A 60 -4.88 6.04 -6.73
CA ILE A 60 -5.93 6.11 -5.68
C ILE A 60 -7.23 6.74 -6.22
N GLY A 61 -7.56 6.49 -7.49
CA GLY A 61 -8.75 7.02 -8.15
C GLY A 61 -10.06 6.64 -7.45
N PHE A 62 -10.06 5.57 -6.65
CA PHE A 62 -11.19 5.15 -5.82
C PHE A 62 -11.50 6.12 -4.65
N LEU A 63 -10.53 6.92 -4.17
CA LEU A 63 -10.77 7.93 -3.12
C LEU A 63 -11.00 9.35 -3.69
N GLN A 64 -10.53 9.64 -4.91
CA GLN A 64 -10.54 11.00 -5.48
C GLN A 64 -11.96 11.58 -5.69
N ASN A 65 -12.97 10.72 -5.86
CA ASN A 65 -14.37 11.15 -6.00
C ASN A 65 -14.99 11.71 -4.71
N LYS A 66 -14.32 11.65 -3.55
CA LYS A 66 -14.86 12.16 -2.27
C LYS A 66 -14.46 13.61 -1.96
N GLN A 67 -13.44 14.18 -2.63
CA GLN A 67 -12.98 15.56 -2.35
C GLN A 67 -13.25 16.57 -3.49
N LYS A 68 -13.64 16.13 -4.69
CA LYS A 68 -13.92 17.02 -5.84
C LYS A 68 -15.31 16.81 -6.47
N SER A 69 -16.35 16.66 -5.64
CA SER A 69 -17.74 16.46 -6.08
C SER A 69 -18.42 17.66 -6.76
N PHE A 70 -17.70 18.52 -7.48
CA PHE A 70 -18.31 19.68 -8.14
C PHE A 70 -18.13 19.78 -9.66
N ILE A 71 -17.34 18.94 -10.32
CA ILE A 71 -17.12 19.06 -11.78
C ILE A 71 -17.20 17.69 -12.47
N LEU A 72 -18.42 17.36 -12.92
CA LEU A 72 -18.77 16.51 -14.06
C LEU A 72 -18.15 15.10 -14.17
N ARG A 73 -18.71 14.14 -13.43
CA ARG A 73 -19.58 13.07 -13.98
C ARG A 73 -20.04 12.18 -12.84
N LYS A 74 -21.35 12.16 -12.65
CA LYS A 74 -22.07 11.21 -11.81
C LYS A 74 -21.75 9.78 -12.30
N ASP A 75 -21.52 8.88 -11.35
CA ASP A 75 -21.88 7.45 -11.41
C ASP A 75 -20.85 6.32 -11.51
N ASN A 76 -19.52 6.49 -11.65
CA ASN A 76 -18.63 5.32 -11.53
C ASN A 76 -17.45 5.53 -10.59
N SER A 77 -17.60 5.08 -9.34
CA SER A 77 -16.43 4.77 -8.50
C SER A 77 -15.56 3.74 -9.22
N LEU A 78 -14.25 3.79 -9.01
CA LEU A 78 -13.34 2.79 -9.61
C LEU A 78 -13.76 1.36 -9.20
N ARG A 79 -14.30 1.19 -7.99
CA ARG A 79 -14.94 -0.05 -7.54
C ARG A 79 -16.01 -0.56 -8.52
N ALA A 80 -16.91 0.31 -8.96
CA ALA A 80 -17.94 -0.04 -9.95
C ALA A 80 -17.32 -0.47 -11.29
N VAL A 81 -16.24 0.19 -11.73
CA VAL A 81 -15.52 -0.21 -12.95
C VAL A 81 -14.98 -1.64 -12.84
N TYR A 82 -14.37 -2.02 -11.71
CA TYR A 82 -13.92 -3.40 -11.48
C TYR A 82 -15.10 -4.39 -11.46
N GLU A 83 -16.24 -4.02 -10.88
CA GLU A 83 -17.44 -4.88 -10.86
C GLU A 83 -18.04 -5.10 -12.26
N TYR A 84 -18.14 -4.05 -13.06
CA TYR A 84 -18.60 -4.18 -14.46
C TYR A 84 -17.64 -5.06 -15.26
N MET A 85 -16.33 -4.83 -15.12
CA MET A 85 -15.31 -5.63 -15.79
C MET A 85 -15.36 -7.10 -15.38
N LYS A 86 -15.59 -7.38 -14.09
CA LYS A 86 -15.77 -8.74 -13.58
C LYS A 86 -16.96 -9.44 -14.24
N ASN A 87 -18.08 -8.74 -14.39
CA ASN A 87 -19.27 -9.28 -15.06
C ASN A 87 -19.03 -9.50 -16.55
N ASP A 88 -18.28 -8.63 -17.22
CA ASP A 88 -17.95 -8.78 -18.63
C ASP A 88 -16.96 -9.92 -18.88
N PHE A 89 -15.95 -10.10 -18.02
CA PHE A 89 -15.10 -11.30 -18.08
C PHE A 89 -15.88 -12.59 -17.86
N ARG A 90 -16.90 -12.59 -17.00
CA ARG A 90 -17.76 -13.76 -16.80
C ARG A 90 -18.56 -14.12 -18.06
N LYS A 91 -19.09 -13.12 -18.77
CA LYS A 91 -19.74 -13.35 -20.07
C LYS A 91 -18.78 -13.92 -21.12
N VAL A 92 -17.54 -13.45 -21.13
CA VAL A 92 -16.49 -13.95 -22.03
C VAL A 92 -16.09 -15.38 -21.65
N GLU A 93 -15.96 -15.68 -20.36
CA GLU A 93 -15.73 -17.03 -19.83
C GLU A 93 -16.81 -18.00 -20.31
N ASP A 94 -18.09 -17.65 -20.17
CA ASP A 94 -19.22 -18.46 -20.62
C ASP A 94 -19.21 -18.68 -22.14
N ALA A 95 -18.80 -17.67 -22.90
CA ALA A 95 -18.67 -17.77 -24.36
C ALA A 95 -17.56 -18.76 -24.79
N PHE A 96 -16.53 -18.97 -23.96
CA PHE A 96 -15.43 -19.89 -24.22
C PHE A 96 -15.65 -21.31 -23.66
N LYS A 97 -16.65 -21.53 -22.81
CA LYS A 97 -16.90 -22.77 -22.05
C LYS A 97 -16.91 -24.06 -22.89
N ASN A 98 -17.31 -23.97 -24.16
CA ASN A 98 -17.37 -25.13 -25.08
C ASN A 98 -16.38 -25.04 -26.25
N SER A 99 -15.55 -24.01 -26.30
CA SER A 99 -14.64 -23.74 -27.42
C SER A 99 -13.17 -23.79 -27.01
N ASN A 100 -12.82 -23.16 -25.88
CA ASN A 100 -11.45 -23.04 -25.46
C ASN A 100 -11.32 -22.98 -23.93
N THR A 101 -11.03 -24.13 -23.33
CA THR A 101 -10.85 -24.29 -21.88
C THR A 101 -9.74 -23.43 -21.30
N ARG A 102 -8.75 -23.02 -22.12
CA ARG A 102 -7.65 -22.15 -21.68
C ARG A 102 -8.10 -20.71 -21.47
N TYR A 103 -8.80 -20.12 -22.43
CA TYR A 103 -9.33 -18.76 -22.26
C TYR A 103 -10.38 -18.69 -21.15
N GLN A 104 -11.12 -19.77 -20.95
CA GLN A 104 -11.99 -19.92 -19.79
C GLN A 104 -11.18 -19.82 -18.49
N ASN A 105 -10.11 -20.60 -18.34
CA ASN A 105 -9.23 -20.55 -17.17
C ASN A 105 -8.61 -19.16 -16.96
N TYR A 106 -8.18 -18.48 -18.02
CA TYR A 106 -7.68 -17.10 -17.93
C TYR A 106 -8.74 -16.15 -17.37
N CYS A 107 -9.95 -16.19 -17.91
CA CYS A 107 -11.05 -15.33 -17.43
C CYS A 107 -11.36 -15.61 -15.97
N GLN A 108 -11.41 -16.88 -15.55
CA GLN A 108 -11.66 -17.27 -14.17
C GLN A 108 -10.58 -16.71 -13.21
N ASN A 109 -9.30 -16.84 -13.57
CA ASN A 109 -8.20 -16.31 -12.77
C ASN A 109 -8.23 -14.77 -12.72
N ILE A 110 -8.53 -14.10 -13.84
CA ILE A 110 -8.68 -12.64 -13.87
C ILE A 110 -9.85 -12.20 -13.00
N ILE A 111 -11.01 -12.86 -13.03
CA ILE A 111 -12.17 -12.56 -12.19
C ILE A 111 -11.82 -12.66 -10.69
N GLN A 112 -11.04 -13.67 -10.31
CA GLN A 112 -10.55 -13.80 -8.92
C GLN A 112 -9.61 -12.64 -8.56
N PHE A 113 -8.70 -12.25 -9.45
CA PHE A 113 -7.85 -11.07 -9.27
C PHE A 113 -8.66 -9.78 -9.11
N LEU A 114 -9.65 -9.53 -9.97
CA LEU A 114 -10.52 -8.35 -9.88
C LEU A 114 -11.27 -8.31 -8.55
N SER A 115 -11.72 -9.47 -8.07
CA SER A 115 -12.38 -9.59 -6.76
C SER A 115 -11.40 -9.27 -5.61
N ALA A 116 -10.17 -9.77 -5.69
CA ALA A 116 -9.11 -9.44 -4.74
C ALA A 116 -8.83 -7.93 -4.70
N ARG A 117 -8.81 -7.29 -5.87
CA ARG A 117 -8.58 -5.84 -6.00
C ARG A 117 -9.71 -5.00 -5.42
N ILE A 118 -10.97 -5.42 -5.62
CA ILE A 118 -12.14 -4.79 -4.98
C ILE A 118 -12.02 -4.87 -3.45
N ASN A 119 -11.61 -6.02 -2.90
CA ASN A 119 -11.41 -6.16 -1.46
C ASN A 119 -10.36 -5.18 -0.91
N LEU A 120 -9.28 -4.92 -1.65
CA LEU A 120 -8.29 -3.91 -1.26
C LEU A 120 -8.83 -2.48 -1.35
N ILE A 121 -9.64 -2.16 -2.36
CA ILE A 121 -10.35 -0.87 -2.43
C ILE A 121 -11.20 -0.70 -1.17
N ASP A 122 -11.99 -1.71 -0.81
CA ASP A 122 -12.85 -1.68 0.38
C ASP A 122 -12.01 -1.51 1.68
N LEU A 123 -10.83 -2.13 1.76
CA LEU A 123 -9.88 -1.92 2.86
C LEU A 123 -9.38 -0.48 2.95
N TYR A 124 -8.91 0.11 1.85
CA TYR A 124 -8.41 1.49 1.85
C TYR A 124 -9.54 2.50 2.12
N GLU A 125 -10.75 2.25 1.63
CA GLU A 125 -11.92 3.05 1.98
C GLU A 125 -12.24 2.96 3.47
N LYS A 126 -12.17 1.77 4.07
CA LYS A 126 -12.31 1.57 5.52
C LYS A 126 -11.26 2.38 6.30
N VAL A 127 -9.99 2.30 5.89
CA VAL A 127 -8.88 3.07 6.49
C VAL A 127 -9.17 4.57 6.41
N TYR A 128 -9.56 5.07 5.23
CA TYR A 128 -9.88 6.48 5.02
C TYR A 128 -11.05 6.93 5.90
N ASN A 129 -12.16 6.20 5.90
CA ASN A 129 -13.35 6.54 6.67
C ASN A 129 -13.09 6.51 8.18
N GLN A 130 -12.28 5.55 8.67
CA GLN A 130 -11.88 5.52 10.08
C GLN A 130 -11.00 6.71 10.44
N ALA A 131 -10.05 7.09 9.57
CA ALA A 131 -9.16 8.22 9.80
C ALA A 131 -9.90 9.57 9.81
N THR A 132 -10.99 9.72 9.04
CA THR A 132 -11.77 10.97 8.99
C THR A 132 -12.82 11.08 10.09
N THR A 133 -13.43 9.96 10.49
CA THR A 133 -14.62 9.97 11.36
C THR A 133 -14.25 9.75 12.83
N ASN A 134 -13.20 8.96 13.11
CA ASN A 134 -12.83 8.62 14.47
C ASN A 134 -11.70 9.50 14.98
N LYS A 135 -11.78 9.90 16.26
CA LYS A 135 -10.67 10.56 16.97
C LYS A 135 -9.43 9.67 17.09
N HIS A 136 -9.65 8.34 17.13
CA HIS A 136 -8.60 7.33 17.24
C HIS A 136 -8.83 6.21 16.23
N MET A 137 -7.76 5.78 15.56
CA MET A 137 -7.82 4.62 14.66
C MET A 137 -7.84 3.32 15.46
N VAL A 138 -8.76 2.43 15.10
CA VAL A 138 -8.85 1.08 15.68
C VAL A 138 -8.03 0.12 14.82
N TYR A 139 -6.73 0.03 15.10
CA TYR A 139 -5.80 -0.74 14.26
C TYR A 139 -6.15 -2.23 14.15
N VAL A 140 -6.71 -2.82 15.21
CA VAL A 140 -7.14 -4.23 15.23
C VAL A 140 -8.15 -4.52 14.12
N ASP A 141 -9.11 -3.63 13.89
CA ASP A 141 -10.13 -3.83 12.86
C ASP A 141 -9.55 -3.78 11.45
N ILE A 142 -8.53 -2.95 11.22
CA ILE A 142 -7.83 -2.86 9.93
C ILE A 142 -6.98 -4.11 9.73
N LEU A 143 -6.28 -4.56 10.78
CA LEU A 143 -5.47 -5.78 10.73
C LEU A 143 -6.31 -7.02 10.45
N ASN A 144 -7.46 -7.18 11.12
CA ASN A 144 -8.39 -8.29 10.90
C ASN A 144 -8.94 -8.29 9.47
N SER A 145 -9.30 -7.12 8.94
CA SER A 145 -9.72 -7.00 7.54
C SER A 145 -8.59 -7.34 6.57
N THR A 146 -7.37 -6.87 6.83
CA THR A 146 -6.20 -7.19 5.98
C THR A 146 -5.90 -8.68 5.98
N GLU A 147 -5.91 -9.32 7.15
CA GLU A 147 -5.69 -10.76 7.29
C GLU A 147 -6.76 -11.57 6.55
N THR A 148 -8.03 -11.17 6.67
CA THR A 148 -9.14 -11.80 5.95
C THR A 148 -8.92 -11.73 4.44
N ILE A 149 -8.46 -10.59 3.91
CA ILE A 149 -8.17 -10.41 2.48
C ILE A 149 -7.02 -11.33 2.05
N ILE A 150 -5.94 -11.39 2.83
CA ILE A 150 -4.80 -12.28 2.54
C ILE A 150 -5.26 -13.74 2.49
N GLN A 151 -5.98 -14.20 3.52
CA GLN A 151 -6.46 -15.58 3.61
C GLN A 151 -7.45 -15.93 2.49
N THR A 152 -8.42 -15.05 2.21
CA THR A 152 -9.44 -15.27 1.16
C THR A 152 -8.81 -15.41 -0.22
N ASN A 153 -7.73 -14.68 -0.50
CA ASN A 153 -7.14 -14.60 -1.84
C ASN A 153 -5.86 -15.43 -1.99
N ASN A 154 -5.37 -16.09 -0.93
CA ASN A 154 -4.12 -16.87 -0.97
C ASN A 154 -4.18 -17.99 -2.03
N LEU A 155 -5.31 -18.70 -2.11
CA LEU A 155 -5.55 -19.76 -3.08
C LEU A 155 -6.14 -19.27 -4.41
N GLY A 156 -6.34 -17.96 -4.57
CA GLY A 156 -6.88 -17.36 -5.79
C GLY A 156 -5.81 -17.10 -6.85
N PHE A 157 -6.25 -17.03 -8.11
CA PHE A 157 -5.51 -16.60 -9.29
C PHE A 157 -4.09 -17.21 -9.37
N THR A 158 -4.03 -18.54 -9.22
CA THR A 158 -2.78 -19.33 -9.11
C THR A 158 -2.15 -19.68 -10.45
N ASP A 159 -2.82 -19.35 -11.56
CA ASP A 159 -2.28 -19.57 -12.89
C ASP A 159 -0.91 -18.89 -13.06
N ILE A 160 0.02 -19.58 -13.71
CA ILE A 160 1.39 -19.11 -13.89
C ILE A 160 1.43 -17.75 -14.60
N THR A 161 0.49 -17.50 -15.52
CA THR A 161 0.37 -16.24 -16.26
C THR A 161 0.07 -15.04 -15.37
N LEU A 162 -0.59 -15.23 -14.22
CA LEU A 162 -0.89 -14.18 -13.24
C LEU A 162 0.12 -14.10 -12.09
N THR A 163 1.16 -14.95 -12.07
CA THR A 163 2.20 -14.94 -11.03
C THR A 163 2.81 -13.55 -10.79
N PRO A 164 3.16 -12.75 -11.83
CA PRO A 164 3.72 -11.42 -11.62
C PRO A 164 2.78 -10.47 -10.86
N ILE A 165 1.50 -10.46 -11.22
CA ILE A 165 0.52 -9.58 -10.58
C ILE A 165 0.14 -10.07 -9.18
N LYS A 166 0.09 -11.39 -8.97
CA LYS A 166 -0.10 -12.00 -7.65
C LYS A 166 1.01 -11.61 -6.69
N ALA A 167 2.26 -11.65 -7.15
CA ALA A 167 3.40 -11.24 -6.34
C ALA A 167 3.30 -9.78 -5.86
N VAL A 168 2.84 -8.86 -6.73
CA VAL A 168 2.65 -7.45 -6.35
C VAL A 168 1.44 -7.27 -5.43
N PHE A 169 0.33 -7.97 -5.69
CA PHE A 169 -0.82 -7.97 -4.78
C PHE A 169 -0.44 -8.43 -3.37
N SER A 170 0.27 -9.56 -3.25
CA SER A 170 0.75 -10.06 -1.95
C SER A 170 1.72 -9.08 -1.28
N LEU A 171 2.62 -8.48 -2.06
CA LEU A 171 3.57 -7.50 -1.56
C LEU A 171 2.87 -6.25 -0.99
N GLU A 172 1.83 -5.76 -1.67
CA GLU A 172 1.00 -4.65 -1.22
C GLU A 172 0.30 -4.98 0.12
N CYS A 173 -0.37 -6.14 0.19
CA CYS A 173 -1.01 -6.62 1.42
C CYS A 173 -0.03 -6.72 2.60
N ASP A 174 1.14 -7.31 2.37
CA ASP A 174 2.20 -7.46 3.37
C ASP A 174 2.68 -6.10 3.91
N ILE A 175 2.89 -5.12 3.03
CA ILE A 175 3.36 -3.79 3.42
C ILE A 175 2.29 -3.11 4.28
N VAL A 176 1.04 -3.14 3.83
CA VAL A 176 -0.09 -2.55 4.58
C VAL A 176 -0.21 -3.22 5.95
N GLN A 177 -0.20 -4.56 6.01
CA GLN A 177 -0.27 -5.30 7.25
C GLN A 177 0.87 -4.92 8.22
N GLN A 178 2.12 -4.85 7.73
CA GLN A 178 3.27 -4.54 8.58
C GLN A 178 3.25 -3.12 9.11
N LEU A 179 2.85 -2.15 8.31
CA LEU A 179 2.74 -0.76 8.75
C LEU A 179 1.65 -0.59 9.81
N PHE A 180 0.47 -1.19 9.62
CA PHE A 180 -0.60 -1.15 10.63
C PHE A 180 -0.26 -1.94 11.87
N LYS A 181 0.45 -3.07 11.74
CA LYS A 181 0.91 -3.87 12.89
C LYS A 181 1.99 -3.12 13.67
N ALA A 182 2.89 -2.43 12.99
CA ALA A 182 3.87 -1.55 13.65
C ALA A 182 3.18 -0.42 14.43
N MET A 183 2.13 0.21 13.89
CA MET A 183 1.36 1.22 14.63
C MET A 183 0.65 0.64 15.86
N PHE A 184 0.14 -0.58 15.76
CA PHE A 184 -0.46 -1.30 16.89
C PHE A 184 0.56 -1.62 17.99
N GLU A 185 1.72 -2.17 17.62
CA GLU A 185 2.80 -2.47 18.58
C GLU A 185 3.40 -1.19 19.20
N LEU A 186 3.46 -0.09 18.43
CA LEU A 186 3.86 1.22 18.92
C LEU A 186 2.90 1.77 19.99
N GLN A 187 1.59 1.53 19.83
CA GLN A 187 0.61 1.92 20.85
C GLN A 187 0.85 1.16 22.17
N LYS A 188 1.35 -0.07 22.09
CA LYS A 188 1.73 -0.91 23.24
C LYS A 188 3.16 -0.70 23.74
N LEU A 189 3.89 0.28 23.17
CA LEU A 189 5.28 0.58 23.51
C LEU A 189 6.23 -0.63 23.37
N GLN A 190 5.97 -1.51 22.41
CA GLN A 190 6.81 -2.68 22.16
C GLN A 190 7.95 -2.34 21.19
N PHE A 191 9.17 -2.12 21.73
CA PHE A 191 10.33 -1.68 20.95
C PHE A 191 10.73 -2.65 19.82
N LEU A 192 11.16 -3.87 20.17
CA LEU A 192 11.68 -4.85 19.20
C LEU A 192 10.64 -5.27 18.15
N PRO A 193 9.38 -5.59 18.52
CA PRO A 193 8.35 -5.92 17.52
C PRO A 193 8.11 -4.76 16.55
N SER A 194 8.02 -3.52 17.04
CA SER A 194 7.83 -2.34 16.19
C SER A 194 8.99 -2.15 15.23
N LEU A 195 10.24 -2.28 15.72
CA LEU A 195 11.45 -2.13 14.90
C LEU A 195 11.49 -3.17 13.77
N ALA A 196 11.23 -4.44 14.08
CA ALA A 196 11.23 -5.53 13.12
C ALA A 196 10.18 -5.32 12.01
N LEU A 197 8.98 -4.88 12.38
CA LEU A 197 7.88 -4.60 11.44
C LEU A 197 8.18 -3.40 10.55
N ILE A 198 8.74 -2.32 11.10
CA ILE A 198 9.13 -1.13 10.31
C ILE A 198 10.23 -1.48 9.31
N HIS A 199 11.22 -2.26 9.74
CA HIS A 199 12.29 -2.74 8.85
C HIS A 199 11.73 -3.66 7.75
N GLY A 200 10.84 -4.60 8.11
CA GLY A 200 10.17 -5.48 7.15
C GLY A 200 9.40 -4.72 6.08
N ALA A 201 8.67 -3.66 6.47
CA ALA A 201 7.94 -2.80 5.55
C ALA A 201 8.89 -2.00 4.66
N HIS A 202 10.01 -1.51 5.21
CA HIS A 202 11.03 -0.78 4.45
C HIS A 202 11.65 -1.65 3.35
N THR A 203 12.07 -2.88 3.68
CA THR A 203 12.68 -3.81 2.71
C THR A 203 11.71 -4.17 1.60
N ARG A 204 10.43 -4.40 1.92
CA ARG A 204 9.39 -4.69 0.92
C ARG A 204 9.08 -3.50 0.02
N LEU A 205 9.01 -2.28 0.58
CA LEU A 205 8.84 -1.07 -0.22
C LEU A 205 10.02 -0.86 -1.18
N ALA A 206 11.26 -1.08 -0.73
CA ALA A 206 12.44 -1.00 -1.59
C ALA A 206 12.43 -2.07 -2.70
N ALA A 207 12.01 -3.30 -2.36
CA ALA A 207 11.85 -4.39 -3.33
C ALA A 207 10.72 -4.15 -4.34
N TRP A 208 9.67 -3.44 -3.95
CA TRP A 208 8.63 -3.00 -4.89
C TRP A 208 9.18 -1.91 -5.81
N GLU A 209 9.82 -0.88 -5.25
CA GLU A 209 10.37 0.24 -6.02
C GLU A 209 11.38 -0.22 -7.08
N SER A 210 12.24 -1.19 -6.75
CA SER A 210 13.24 -1.71 -7.69
C SER A 210 12.64 -2.44 -8.90
N LYS A 211 11.41 -2.94 -8.78
CA LYS A 211 10.67 -3.59 -9.86
C LYS A 211 9.85 -2.61 -10.69
N MET A 212 9.60 -1.40 -10.18
CA MET A 212 8.86 -0.38 -10.92
C MET A 212 9.71 0.14 -12.05
N GLN A 213 9.19 0.10 -13.28
CA GLN A 213 9.83 0.82 -14.37
C GLN A 213 9.56 2.31 -14.16
N ARG A 214 10.60 3.08 -13.82
CA ARG A 214 10.51 4.55 -13.78
C ARG A 214 10.18 5.01 -15.19
N GLU A 215 8.90 5.33 -15.44
CA GLU A 215 8.54 5.90 -16.72
C GLU A 215 9.33 7.19 -16.87
N THR A 216 10.18 7.26 -17.90
CA THR A 216 10.96 8.44 -18.24
C THR A 216 9.99 9.45 -18.84
N TRP A 217 9.08 9.99 -18.03
CA TRP A 217 8.12 11.00 -18.47
C TRP A 217 8.89 12.30 -18.67
N LYS A 218 9.32 12.45 -19.93
CA LYS A 218 9.60 13.68 -20.69
C LYS A 218 9.82 14.93 -19.85
N LEU A 219 11.07 15.40 -19.89
CA LEU A 219 11.47 16.81 -19.90
C LEU A 219 10.29 17.81 -19.87
N GLY A 220 10.06 18.48 -18.73
CA GLY A 220 9.14 19.62 -18.69
C GLY A 220 8.59 20.02 -17.32
N LEU A 221 9.36 20.84 -16.60
CA LEU A 221 8.89 21.93 -15.72
C LEU A 221 7.96 21.66 -14.51
N PHE A 222 7.42 20.45 -14.28
CA PHE A 222 6.61 20.16 -13.09
C PHE A 222 7.25 19.11 -12.19
N LYS A 223 7.53 19.49 -10.93
CA LYS A 223 8.11 18.66 -9.85
C LYS A 223 7.12 17.59 -9.32
N ASN A 224 6.42 16.88 -10.19
CA ASN A 224 5.59 15.77 -9.75
C ASN A 224 6.51 14.54 -9.60
N SER A 225 6.54 13.98 -8.39
CA SER A 225 7.29 12.76 -8.08
C SER A 225 6.94 11.66 -9.09
N PRO A 226 7.92 10.93 -9.65
CA PRO A 226 7.71 9.95 -10.72
C PRO A 226 7.00 8.67 -10.26
N LEU A 227 6.63 8.57 -8.98
CA LEU A 227 6.05 7.37 -8.38
C LEU A 227 4.51 7.49 -8.31
N PRO A 228 3.76 6.38 -8.41
CA PRO A 228 2.30 6.43 -8.25
C PRO A 228 1.87 6.89 -6.86
N ILE A 229 0.68 7.47 -6.77
CA ILE A 229 0.17 8.11 -5.55
C ILE A 229 0.03 7.11 -4.40
N LEU A 230 -0.45 5.89 -4.67
CA LEU A 230 -0.59 4.84 -3.66
C LEU A 230 0.76 4.47 -3.03
N PHE A 231 1.79 4.32 -3.86
CA PHE A 231 3.13 4.00 -3.39
C PHE A 231 3.72 5.14 -2.56
N GLN A 232 3.55 6.39 -3.01
CA GLN A 232 3.95 7.57 -2.22
C GLN A 232 3.23 7.64 -0.88
N TRP A 233 1.95 7.27 -0.83
CA TRP A 233 1.18 7.22 0.42
C TRP A 233 1.76 6.18 1.37
N LEU A 234 2.10 4.98 0.90
CA LEU A 234 2.75 3.94 1.72
C LEU A 234 4.12 4.41 2.24
N GLN A 235 4.92 5.10 1.42
CA GLN A 235 6.20 5.69 1.85
C GLN A 235 5.99 6.76 2.95
N LYS A 236 4.99 7.63 2.79
CA LYS A 236 4.61 8.63 3.79
C LYS A 236 4.12 7.98 5.08
N LEU A 237 3.30 6.93 5.00
CA LEU A 237 2.84 6.18 6.16
C LEU A 237 4.04 5.58 6.91
N LYS A 238 4.95 4.89 6.21
CA LYS A 238 6.21 4.40 6.79
C LYS A 238 7.02 5.51 7.45
N GLY A 239 7.14 6.67 6.81
CA GLY A 239 7.83 7.85 7.35
C GLY A 239 7.21 8.37 8.65
N ALA A 240 5.88 8.43 8.71
CA ALA A 240 5.14 8.81 9.92
C ALA A 240 5.31 7.80 11.06
N VAL A 241 5.20 6.49 10.76
CA VAL A 241 5.43 5.41 11.73
C VAL A 241 6.84 5.47 12.29
N LEU A 242 7.85 5.63 11.43
CA LEU A 242 9.25 5.75 11.84
C LEU A 242 9.48 7.00 12.70
N SER A 243 8.90 8.15 12.33
CA SER A 243 9.01 9.38 13.12
C SER A 243 8.42 9.21 14.53
N LYS A 244 7.30 8.49 14.65
CA LYS A 244 6.68 8.16 15.95
C LYS A 244 7.53 7.16 16.75
N PHE A 245 8.04 6.12 16.11
CA PHE A 245 8.96 5.15 16.71
C PHE A 245 10.20 5.84 17.30
N SER A 246 10.84 6.73 16.53
CA SER A 246 12.02 7.46 16.98
C SER A 246 11.76 8.38 18.16
N LEU A 247 10.55 8.95 18.29
CA LEU A 247 10.17 9.73 19.47
C LEU A 247 9.94 8.82 20.69
N TYR A 248 9.12 7.77 20.52
CA TYR A 248 8.69 6.89 21.61
C TYR A 248 9.84 6.10 22.22
N PHE A 249 10.87 5.81 21.42
CA PHE A 249 12.02 5.03 21.87
C PHE A 249 13.31 5.83 21.75
N HIS A 250 13.23 7.17 21.80
CA HIS A 250 14.39 8.03 21.66
C HIS A 250 15.52 7.65 22.62
N ASP A 251 15.19 7.44 23.90
CA ASP A 251 16.18 7.16 24.94
C ASP A 251 16.79 5.76 24.77
N ILE A 252 15.99 4.77 24.36
CA ILE A 252 16.49 3.44 23.99
C ILE A 252 17.47 3.54 22.82
N LEU A 253 17.10 4.28 21.76
CA LEU A 253 17.93 4.46 20.58
C LEU A 253 19.22 5.20 20.90
N ALA A 254 19.15 6.26 21.71
CA ALA A 254 20.32 7.03 22.14
C ALA A 254 21.31 6.19 22.97
N ASN A 255 20.79 5.26 23.77
CA ASN A 255 21.62 4.36 24.59
C ASN A 255 22.20 3.18 23.79
N GLN A 256 21.55 2.76 22.70
CA GLN A 256 21.94 1.58 21.92
C GLN A 256 22.65 1.90 20.59
N THR A 257 22.76 3.17 20.20
CA THR A 257 23.42 3.58 18.95
C THR A 257 24.54 4.57 19.21
N ALA A 258 25.53 4.62 18.31
CA ALA A 258 26.55 5.65 18.40
C ALA A 258 25.94 7.04 18.12
N PRO A 259 26.45 8.14 18.73
CA PRO A 259 25.91 9.48 18.51
C PRO A 259 25.85 9.92 17.03
N THR A 260 26.80 9.44 16.22
CA THR A 260 26.84 9.67 14.77
C THR A 260 25.73 8.95 14.03
N GLU A 261 25.40 7.72 14.44
CA GLU A 261 24.32 6.91 13.89
C GLU A 261 22.96 7.48 14.27
N MET A 262 22.78 7.90 15.53
CA MET A 262 21.58 8.56 15.99
C MET A 262 21.31 9.85 15.19
N ARG A 263 22.35 10.65 14.95
CA ARG A 263 22.23 11.86 14.11
C ARG A 263 21.83 11.53 12.68
N HIS A 264 22.41 10.48 12.10
CA HIS A 264 22.03 10.02 10.75
C HIS A 264 20.59 9.51 10.67
N LEU A 265 20.12 8.82 11.72
CA LEU A 265 18.74 8.38 11.84
C LEU A 265 17.79 9.59 11.85
N CYS A 266 18.06 10.59 12.70
CA CYS A 266 17.27 11.81 12.81
C CYS A 266 17.17 12.57 11.47
N LEU A 267 18.27 12.67 10.71
CA LEU A 267 18.28 13.33 9.39
C LEU A 267 17.38 12.65 8.36
N LYS A 268 17.09 11.35 8.51
CA LYS A 268 16.23 10.58 7.61
C LYS A 268 14.76 10.61 8.03
N LEU A 269 14.43 11.17 9.19
CA LEU A 269 13.05 11.26 9.65
C LEU A 269 12.27 12.27 8.83
N GLN A 270 11.02 11.93 8.51
CA GLN A 270 10.10 12.89 7.92
C GLN A 270 9.77 14.00 8.91
N HIS A 271 9.64 13.64 10.20
CA HIS A 271 9.45 14.60 11.28
C HIS A 271 10.32 14.20 12.48
N ASP A 272 11.31 15.02 12.79
CA ASP A 272 12.06 14.90 14.03
C ASP A 272 11.27 15.55 15.18
N TYR A 273 10.39 14.77 15.81
CA TYR A 273 9.56 15.25 16.92
C TYR A 273 10.39 15.55 18.16
N TYR A 274 11.49 14.83 18.39
CA TYR A 274 12.35 15.09 19.54
C TYR A 274 13.01 16.46 19.44
N GLN A 275 13.58 16.80 18.28
CA GLN A 275 14.15 18.14 18.06
C GLN A 275 13.10 19.26 18.13
N LYS A 276 11.85 18.98 17.70
CA LYS A 276 10.74 19.92 17.91
C LYS A 276 10.45 20.14 19.39
N MET A 277 10.47 19.07 20.19
CA MET A 277 10.31 19.11 21.65
C MET A 277 11.39 19.96 22.32
N VAL A 278 12.65 19.75 21.92
CA VAL A 278 13.83 20.52 22.37
C VAL A 278 13.70 21.99 21.99
N THR A 279 13.37 22.28 20.73
CA THR A 279 13.24 23.65 20.23
C THR A 279 12.10 24.39 20.93
N PHE A 280 10.97 23.72 21.15
CA PHE A 280 9.82 24.27 21.87
C PHE A 280 10.18 24.64 23.30
N GLN A 281 10.83 23.71 24.03
CA GLN A 281 11.26 23.94 25.41
C GLN A 281 12.16 25.16 25.52
N ARG A 282 13.18 25.28 24.65
CA ARG A 282 14.11 26.43 24.66
C ARG A 282 13.45 27.74 24.27
N LYS A 283 12.57 27.72 23.26
CA LYS A 283 11.91 28.92 22.74
C LYS A 283 10.94 29.54 23.75
N HIS A 284 10.30 28.71 24.56
CA HIS A 284 9.27 29.13 25.50
C HIS A 284 9.71 29.06 26.96
N GLU A 285 10.98 28.75 27.22
CA GLU A 285 11.56 28.60 28.57
C GLU A 285 10.73 27.66 29.46
N ALA A 286 10.10 26.64 28.85
CA ALA A 286 9.33 25.67 29.59
C ALA A 286 10.25 24.86 30.52
N ALA A 287 9.78 24.54 31.74
CA ALA A 287 10.58 23.77 32.69
C ALA A 287 10.92 22.37 32.15
N CYS A 288 9.95 21.70 31.52
CA CYS A 288 10.13 20.44 30.82
C CYS A 288 9.02 20.22 29.79
N VAL A 289 9.26 19.29 28.87
CA VAL A 289 8.25 18.70 27.99
C VAL A 289 8.36 17.19 28.12
N ILE A 290 7.24 16.53 28.41
CA ILE A 290 7.18 15.12 28.80
C ILE A 290 6.11 14.42 27.96
N LEU A 291 6.43 13.22 27.48
CA LEU A 291 5.47 12.28 26.94
C LEU A 291 5.19 11.20 27.97
N LEU A 292 3.94 11.12 28.42
CA LEU A 292 3.47 10.13 29.39
C LEU A 292 2.72 9.00 28.67
N SER A 293 2.77 7.81 29.25
CA SER A 293 1.95 6.67 28.82
C SER A 293 1.06 6.20 29.94
N ASP A 294 -0.16 5.82 29.58
CA ASP A 294 -1.08 5.05 30.44
C ASP A 294 -0.79 3.54 30.37
N ASN A 295 -0.15 3.09 29.28
CA ASN A 295 0.34 1.72 29.18
C ASN A 295 1.62 1.58 30.00
N GLN A 296 1.65 0.59 30.90
CA GLN A 296 2.87 0.18 31.59
C GLN A 296 3.95 -0.16 30.54
N VAL A 297 5.03 0.60 30.55
CA VAL A 297 6.28 0.15 29.92
C VAL A 297 6.71 -1.06 30.73
N ASN A 298 7.13 -2.16 30.09
CA ASN A 298 7.65 -3.37 30.75
C ASN A 298 8.99 -3.11 31.48
N CYS A 299 9.06 -2.07 32.30
CA CYS A 299 10.12 -1.81 33.25
C CYS A 299 9.53 -2.13 34.62
N ASP A 300 10.13 -3.09 35.32
CA ASP A 300 9.80 -3.50 36.69
C ASP A 300 9.92 -2.31 37.68
N THR A 301 8.95 -1.41 37.69
CA THR A 301 8.83 -0.38 38.73
C THR A 301 7.50 -0.59 39.42
N ALA A 302 7.60 -1.13 40.63
CA ALA A 302 6.51 -1.54 41.51
C ALA A 302 5.74 -0.36 42.16
N ASP A 303 5.58 0.76 41.45
CA ASP A 303 4.80 1.91 41.91
C ASP A 303 3.58 2.11 41.01
N TYR A 304 2.44 1.61 41.49
CA TYR A 304 1.13 1.63 40.81
C TYR A 304 0.50 3.03 40.63
N ASP A 305 1.17 4.10 41.07
CA ASP A 305 0.63 5.47 41.08
C ASP A 305 1.26 6.44 40.06
N SER A 306 2.18 5.97 39.20
CA SER A 306 2.94 6.83 38.28
C SER A 306 2.71 6.49 36.81
N PHE A 307 2.20 7.44 36.02
CA PHE A 307 2.21 7.32 34.55
C PHE A 307 3.67 7.27 34.07
N PRO A 308 4.14 6.18 33.42
CA PRO A 308 5.52 6.11 32.96
C PRO A 308 5.85 7.22 31.97
N ILE A 309 6.99 7.89 32.21
CA ILE A 309 7.58 8.85 31.29
C ILE A 309 8.25 8.08 30.15
N ILE A 310 7.73 8.23 28.93
CA ILE A 310 8.29 7.61 27.72
C ILE A 310 9.52 8.39 27.24
N VAL A 311 9.41 9.72 27.20
CA VAL A 311 10.50 10.62 26.81
C VAL A 311 10.33 11.96 27.51
N SER A 312 11.45 12.60 27.85
CA SER A 312 11.46 13.91 28.49
C SER A 312 12.56 14.83 27.95
N TYR A 313 12.31 16.13 27.96
CA TYR A 313 13.34 17.14 27.75
C TYR A 313 13.13 18.36 28.65
N PRO A 314 14.13 18.80 29.44
CA PRO A 314 15.42 18.15 29.66
C PRO A 314 15.28 16.71 30.20
N PRO A 315 16.26 15.81 29.98
CA PRO A 315 16.18 14.44 30.47
C PRO A 315 16.00 14.43 31.99
N VAL A 316 14.96 13.75 32.48
CA VAL A 316 14.80 13.53 33.92
C VAL A 316 15.97 12.67 34.39
N ARG A 317 16.72 13.15 35.39
CA ARG A 317 17.67 12.30 36.12
C ARG A 317 16.84 11.33 36.94
N ILE A 318 16.67 10.11 36.45
CA ILE A 318 16.12 8.98 37.20
C ILE A 318 17.16 8.55 38.23
#